data_AF-A0A7K2AR05-F1
#
_entry.id   AF-A0A7K2AR05-F1
#
_cell.length_a   1.000
_cell.length_b   1.000
_cell.length_c   1.000
_cell.angle_alpha   90.00
_cell.angle_beta   90.00
_cell.angle_gamma   90.00
#
_symmetry.space_group_name_H-M   'P 1'
#
loop_
_entity.id
_entity.type
_entity.pdbx_description
1 polymer ?
#
loop_
_entity_poly.entity_id
_entity_poly.type
_entity_poly.pdbx_seq_one_letter_code
_entity_poly.pdbx_strand_id
1 'polypeptide(L)'
;MAELHSYPPHETWHDAVTLDAKAWPRRVEHHHTLVPTTCFNCEAACGLVCHVNHATGRIDRVEGNPLHPASRGRNCAKGPATLNQIDDHERILHPLRRVGERGGGQWERVSWAEALDDVGGRVRSAIAEGRHNEVMYHVGRPGEDGYAERVLQCWGVDGHNSHTNICSSNARIGYQSWMGHDRPSADFAHAEVIFLISSHLEAGHYFNPHAQRIIEAQGQGATVICVDPRLSNTGAKADFWLPAWPGTEPFLLLAIARLLVADGTWERDFVRRWTNWETYLRQRHPQRAVEFDSVGPALLEDYAAYTPEEAERVCGVPAAQIIEIARIIGAHPTKFASHNWRAAGAGNLGGWQTARCLFFLNVL
;
A
#
# COMPACT_ATOMS: atom_id res chain seq x y z
N MET A 1 2.12 -39.49 15.71
CA MET A 1 2.42 -38.52 14.62
C MET A 1 2.82 -37.24 15.32
N ALA A 2 4.08 -36.81 15.21
CA ALA A 2 4.47 -35.49 15.69
C ALA A 2 3.67 -34.46 14.86
N GLU A 3 2.96 -33.56 15.51
CA GLU A 3 2.37 -32.40 14.83
C GLU A 3 3.50 -31.70 14.08
N LEU A 4 3.36 -31.57 12.76
CA LEU A 4 4.31 -30.83 11.94
C LEU A 4 4.15 -29.34 12.28
N HIS A 5 4.82 -28.87 13.32
CA HIS A 5 4.92 -27.45 13.61
C HIS A 5 5.86 -26.81 12.59
N SER A 6 5.38 -25.82 11.85
CA SER A 6 6.20 -25.11 10.86
C SER A 6 7.30 -24.24 11.51
N TYR A 7 7.26 -24.04 12.83
CA TYR A 7 8.19 -23.19 13.59
C TYR A 7 8.41 -23.74 15.00
N PRO A 8 9.60 -23.54 15.61
CA PRO A 8 9.84 -23.90 17.00
C PRO A 8 8.99 -23.05 17.97
N PRO A 9 8.58 -23.59 19.13
CA PRO A 9 7.86 -22.84 20.16
C PRO A 9 8.62 -21.58 20.56
N HIS A 10 7.91 -20.48 20.83
CA HIS A 10 8.52 -19.18 21.14
C HIS A 10 9.46 -19.25 22.35
N GLU A 11 9.15 -20.11 23.31
CA GLU A 11 9.91 -20.32 24.54
C GLU A 11 11.32 -20.85 24.25
N THR A 12 11.51 -21.55 23.13
CA THR A 12 12.80 -22.14 22.74
C THR A 12 13.58 -21.25 21.77
N TRP A 13 13.11 -20.04 21.45
CA TRP A 13 13.76 -19.17 20.47
C TRP A 13 15.15 -18.70 20.89
N HIS A 14 15.50 -18.79 22.18
CA HIS A 14 16.85 -18.46 22.64
C HIS A 14 17.91 -19.50 22.19
N ASP A 15 17.49 -20.75 21.96
CA ASP A 15 18.35 -21.88 21.56
C ASP A 15 17.58 -22.87 20.64
N ALA A 16 17.20 -22.41 19.46
CA ALA A 16 16.53 -23.22 18.47
C ALA A 16 17.54 -24.13 17.75
N VAL A 17 17.30 -25.44 17.75
CA VAL A 17 18.15 -26.43 17.10
C VAL A 17 17.66 -26.72 15.68
N THR A 18 18.57 -26.64 14.70
CA THR A 18 18.30 -27.01 13.31
C THR A 18 19.39 -27.94 12.79
N LEU A 19 19.08 -28.76 11.78
CA LEU A 19 20.06 -29.68 11.19
C LEU A 19 20.69 -29.06 9.93
N ASP A 20 21.99 -29.24 9.76
CA ASP A 20 22.68 -28.88 8.52
C ASP A 20 22.21 -29.81 7.38
N ALA A 21 21.42 -29.25 6.47
CA ALA A 21 20.91 -29.95 5.30
C ALA A 21 22.03 -30.46 4.37
N LYS A 22 23.21 -29.84 4.38
CA LYS A 22 24.36 -30.25 3.55
C LYS A 22 25.18 -31.38 4.18
N ALA A 23 24.98 -31.66 5.46
CA ALA A 23 25.71 -32.71 6.17
C ALA A 23 25.14 -34.12 5.97
N TRP A 24 24.01 -34.25 5.27
CA TRP A 24 23.33 -35.53 5.04
C TRP A 24 24.27 -36.62 4.51
N PRO A 25 24.25 -37.85 5.07
CA PRO A 25 23.29 -38.37 6.06
C PRO A 25 23.65 -38.10 7.53
N ARG A 26 24.75 -37.38 7.81
CA ARG A 26 25.13 -37.06 9.20
C ARG A 26 24.18 -36.01 9.77
N ARG A 27 23.77 -36.21 11.02
CA ARG A 27 23.01 -35.21 11.78
C ARG A 27 23.98 -34.26 12.46
N VAL A 28 24.22 -33.12 11.81
CA VAL A 28 25.02 -32.04 12.38
C VAL A 28 24.04 -30.96 12.84
N GLU A 29 24.05 -30.67 14.13
CA GLU A 29 23.16 -29.69 14.75
C GLU A 29 23.79 -28.29 14.72
N HIS A 30 22.97 -27.30 14.39
CA HIS A 30 23.27 -25.88 14.53
C HIS A 30 22.30 -25.28 15.55
N HIS A 31 22.86 -24.52 16.49
CA HIS A 31 22.11 -23.81 17.53
C HIS A 31 21.96 -22.34 17.14
N HIS A 32 20.73 -21.82 17.24
CA HIS A 32 20.38 -20.47 16.83
C HIS A 32 19.61 -19.72 17.90
N THR A 33 19.92 -18.43 18.07
CA THR A 33 18.96 -17.48 18.65
C THR A 33 18.07 -16.94 17.54
N LEU A 34 16.76 -17.08 17.70
CA LEU A 34 15.75 -16.58 16.79
C LEU A 34 15.35 -15.17 17.21
N VAL A 35 15.72 -14.19 16.39
CA VAL A 35 15.50 -12.77 16.68
C VAL A 35 14.40 -12.23 15.78
N PRO A 36 13.22 -11.87 16.31
CA PRO A 36 12.17 -11.24 15.52
C PRO A 36 12.62 -9.87 15.01
N THR A 37 12.26 -9.57 13.76
CA THR A 37 12.51 -8.28 13.10
C THR A 37 11.42 -8.00 12.07
N THR A 38 11.51 -6.89 11.36
CA THR A 38 10.51 -6.44 10.40
C THR A 38 11.14 -6.23 9.03
N CYS A 39 10.50 -6.77 7.99
CA CYS A 39 10.92 -6.55 6.62
C CYS A 39 10.72 -5.09 6.20
N PHE A 40 11.77 -4.45 5.72
CA PHE A 40 11.73 -3.05 5.28
C PHE A 40 11.76 -2.87 3.76
N ASN A 41 11.64 -3.96 2.99
CA ASN A 41 11.67 -3.95 1.52
C ASN A 41 10.41 -3.35 0.87
N CYS A 42 9.31 -3.20 1.61
CA CYS A 42 8.09 -2.51 1.16
C CYS A 42 7.31 -2.00 2.38
N GLU A 43 6.15 -1.37 2.17
CA GLU A 43 5.32 -0.86 3.29
C GLU A 43 4.41 -1.88 3.96
N ALA A 44 4.42 -3.15 3.52
CA ALA A 44 3.68 -4.20 4.21
C ALA A 44 4.24 -4.51 5.60
N ALA A 45 5.51 -4.17 5.85
CA ALA A 45 6.19 -4.38 7.13
C ALA A 45 6.00 -5.82 7.67
N CYS A 46 6.08 -6.83 6.80
CA CYS A 46 5.88 -8.22 7.20
C CYS A 46 6.91 -8.62 8.26
N GLY A 47 6.47 -9.34 9.30
CA GLY A 47 7.38 -9.87 10.31
C GLY A 47 8.34 -10.90 9.74
N LEU A 48 9.57 -10.85 10.21
CA LEU A 48 10.66 -11.77 9.90
C LEU A 48 11.27 -12.32 11.19
N VAL A 49 11.98 -13.44 11.09
CA VAL A 49 12.82 -14.00 12.15
C VAL A 49 14.20 -14.28 11.59
N CYS A 50 15.23 -13.73 12.22
CA CYS A 50 16.63 -14.00 11.90
C CYS A 50 17.14 -15.16 12.76
N HIS A 51 17.76 -16.15 12.12
CA HIS A 51 18.40 -17.28 12.81
C HIS A 51 19.88 -16.97 13.03
N VAL A 52 20.23 -16.48 14.22
CA VAL A 52 21.61 -16.10 14.58
C VAL A 52 22.34 -17.30 15.14
N ASN A 53 23.36 -17.79 14.43
CA ASN A 53 24.13 -18.97 14.79
C ASN A 53 25.02 -18.69 16.00
N HIS A 54 24.93 -19.51 17.05
CA HIS A 54 25.71 -19.31 18.28
C HIS A 54 27.22 -19.45 18.07
N ALA A 55 27.65 -20.35 17.18
CA ALA A 55 29.07 -20.61 16.95
C ALA A 55 29.74 -19.51 16.12
N THR A 56 29.03 -18.89 15.18
CA THR A 56 29.61 -17.89 14.26
C THR A 56 29.18 -16.45 14.55
N GLY A 57 28.11 -16.25 15.31
CA GLY A 57 27.48 -14.94 15.51
C GLY A 57 26.81 -14.36 14.26
N ARG A 58 26.73 -15.13 13.16
CA ARG A 58 26.15 -14.68 11.88
C ARG A 58 24.69 -15.10 11.74
N ILE A 59 23.97 -14.42 10.87
CA ILE A 59 22.61 -14.80 10.47
C ILE A 59 22.74 -15.88 9.39
N ASP A 60 22.32 -17.11 9.70
CA ASP A 60 22.36 -18.23 8.72
C ASP A 60 21.18 -18.17 7.74
N ARG A 61 20.02 -17.70 8.21
CA ARG A 61 18.81 -17.54 7.40
C ARG A 61 17.81 -16.56 8.00
N VAL A 62 16.89 -16.11 7.16
CA VAL A 62 15.77 -15.24 7.51
C VAL A 62 14.47 -15.90 7.07
N GLU A 63 13.52 -16.05 7.99
CA GLU A 63 12.21 -16.66 7.75
C GLU A 63 11.08 -15.70 8.11
N GLY A 64 9.84 -16.10 7.85
CA GLY A 64 8.66 -15.34 8.27
C GLY A 64 8.39 -15.50 9.76
N ASN A 65 8.00 -14.42 10.43
CA ASN A 65 7.59 -14.50 11.84
C ASN A 65 6.15 -15.03 11.97
N PRO A 66 5.92 -16.25 12.50
CA PRO A 66 4.58 -16.82 12.65
C PRO A 66 3.70 -16.03 13.63
N LEU A 67 4.31 -15.34 14.59
CA LEU A 67 3.61 -14.54 15.60
C LEU A 67 3.25 -13.13 15.11
N HIS A 68 3.72 -12.72 13.92
CA HIS A 68 3.39 -11.41 13.40
C HIS A 68 1.91 -11.34 12.98
N PRO A 69 1.10 -10.41 13.55
CA PRO A 69 -0.36 -10.46 13.44
C PRO A 69 -0.89 -10.28 12.01
N ALA A 70 -0.16 -9.50 11.19
CA ALA A 70 -0.55 -9.25 9.81
C ALA A 70 -0.14 -10.40 8.87
N SER A 71 1.17 -10.66 8.75
CA SER A 71 1.76 -11.63 7.81
C SER A 71 1.71 -13.09 8.26
N ARG A 72 1.56 -13.41 9.55
CA ARG A 72 1.40 -14.78 10.07
C ARG A 72 2.45 -15.78 9.53
N GLY A 73 3.71 -15.34 9.45
CA GLY A 73 4.82 -16.13 8.91
C GLY A 73 4.86 -16.28 7.38
N ARG A 74 3.90 -15.69 6.64
CA ARG A 74 3.90 -15.70 5.18
C ARG A 74 4.59 -14.46 4.65
N ASN A 75 5.64 -14.66 3.85
CA ASN A 75 6.44 -13.58 3.28
C ASN A 75 6.60 -13.80 1.76
N CYS A 76 6.84 -12.72 1.02
CA CYS A 76 7.25 -12.83 -0.38
C CYS A 76 8.73 -13.23 -0.49
N ALA A 77 9.18 -13.57 -1.71
CA ALA A 77 10.57 -13.97 -1.97
C ALA A 77 11.63 -12.95 -1.49
N LYS A 78 11.27 -11.66 -1.42
CA LYS A 78 12.17 -10.60 -0.93
C LYS A 78 12.44 -10.65 0.57
N GLY A 79 11.57 -11.29 1.37
CA GLY A 79 11.74 -11.36 2.83
C GLY A 79 12.97 -12.20 3.21
N PRO A 80 13.00 -13.50 2.86
CA PRO A 80 14.18 -14.33 3.10
C PRO A 80 15.44 -13.81 2.41
N ALA A 81 15.29 -13.20 1.22
CA ALA A 81 16.41 -12.63 0.48
C ALA A 81 17.04 -11.37 1.11
N THR A 82 16.48 -10.83 2.21
CA THR A 82 17.10 -9.72 2.96
C THR A 82 18.52 -10.06 3.43
N LEU A 83 18.86 -11.34 3.62
CA LEU A 83 20.24 -11.75 3.94
C LEU A 83 21.25 -11.29 2.88
N ASN A 84 20.86 -11.26 1.60
CA ASN A 84 21.72 -10.79 0.52
C ASN A 84 22.05 -9.29 0.63
N GLN A 85 21.19 -8.49 1.29
CA GLN A 85 21.46 -7.07 1.53
C GLN A 85 22.44 -6.86 2.69
N ILE A 86 22.45 -7.78 3.66
CA ILE A 86 23.36 -7.74 4.81
C ILE A 86 24.78 -8.08 4.36
N ASP A 87 24.89 -9.12 3.54
CA ASP A 87 26.15 -9.69 3.03
C ASP A 87 26.52 -9.15 1.62
N ASP A 88 25.88 -8.08 1.16
CA ASP A 88 26.13 -7.49 -0.15
C ASP A 88 27.60 -7.02 -0.27
N HIS A 89 28.29 -7.48 -1.31
CA HIS A 89 29.68 -7.11 -1.59
C HIS A 89 29.85 -5.63 -1.97
N GLU A 90 28.77 -4.97 -2.43
CA GLU A 90 28.75 -3.54 -2.78
C GLU A 90 28.26 -2.66 -1.62
N ARG A 91 28.01 -3.23 -0.44
CA ARG A 91 27.54 -2.48 0.72
C ARG A 91 28.54 -1.40 1.14
N ILE A 92 28.05 -0.18 1.33
CA ILE A 92 28.86 0.94 1.83
C ILE A 92 29.09 0.76 3.33
N LEU A 93 30.31 0.40 3.73
CA LEU A 93 30.68 0.11 5.13
C LEU A 93 31.33 1.29 5.86
N HIS A 94 31.77 2.31 5.13
CA HIS A 94 32.53 3.45 5.67
C HIS A 94 32.09 4.77 5.02
N PRO A 95 32.25 5.91 5.70
CA PRO A 95 32.13 7.21 5.06
C PRO A 95 33.11 7.36 3.89
N LEU A 96 32.63 7.90 2.78
CA LEU A 96 33.39 8.10 1.56
C LEU A 96 33.29 9.56 1.12
N ARG A 97 34.41 10.13 0.66
CA ARG A 97 34.48 11.46 0.04
C ARG A 97 34.77 11.31 -1.44
N ARG A 98 34.04 12.06 -2.27
CA ARG A 98 34.26 12.07 -3.72
C ARG A 98 35.55 12.82 -4.05
N VAL A 99 36.43 12.22 -4.83
CA VAL A 99 37.70 12.83 -5.27
C VAL A 99 37.78 13.14 -6.76
N GLY A 100 36.80 12.68 -7.55
CA GLY A 100 36.67 12.96 -8.97
C GLY A 100 35.36 13.65 -9.36
N GLU A 101 35.10 13.66 -10.66
CA GLU A 101 33.85 14.19 -11.22
C GLU A 101 32.62 13.42 -10.71
N ARG A 102 31.49 14.13 -10.58
CA ARG A 102 30.23 13.52 -10.15
C ARG A 102 29.78 12.47 -11.17
N GLY A 103 29.55 11.25 -10.71
CA GLY A 103 29.22 10.10 -11.56
C GLY A 103 30.43 9.27 -12.01
N GLY A 104 31.66 9.72 -11.73
CA GLY A 104 32.90 8.99 -12.10
C GLY A 104 33.30 7.84 -11.17
N GLY A 105 32.56 7.61 -10.07
CA GLY A 105 32.81 6.49 -9.14
C GLY A 105 34.11 6.57 -8.34
N GLN A 106 34.78 7.72 -8.32
CA GLN A 106 36.06 7.91 -7.62
C GLN A 106 35.84 8.41 -6.19
N TRP A 107 36.18 7.56 -5.23
CA TRP A 107 35.97 7.78 -3.80
C TRP A 107 37.22 7.49 -3.00
N GLU A 108 37.43 8.26 -1.95
CA GLU A 108 38.39 7.94 -0.89
C GLU A 108 37.64 7.73 0.44
N ARG A 109 38.18 6.86 1.29
CA ARG A 109 37.63 6.63 2.63
C ARG A 109 38.03 7.77 3.55
N VAL A 110 37.08 8.27 4.32
CA VAL A 110 37.30 9.28 5.37
C VAL A 110 36.74 8.80 6.71
N SER A 111 37.13 9.47 7.79
CA SER A 111 36.55 9.22 9.12
C SER A 111 35.13 9.78 9.21
N TRP A 112 34.36 9.30 10.20
CA TRP A 112 33.05 9.88 10.53
C TRP A 112 33.17 11.34 10.96
N ALA A 113 34.22 11.71 11.71
CA ALA A 113 34.45 13.09 12.14
C ALA A 113 34.63 14.02 10.94
N GLU A 114 35.50 13.65 9.99
CA GLU A 114 35.72 14.45 8.77
C GLU A 114 34.46 14.59 7.91
N ALA A 115 33.69 13.50 7.76
CA ALA A 115 32.45 13.53 6.96
C ALA A 115 31.37 14.43 7.61
N LEU A 116 31.22 14.33 8.93
CA LEU A 116 30.24 15.12 9.68
C LEU A 116 30.65 16.60 9.76
N ASP A 117 31.94 16.90 9.94
CA ASP A 117 32.45 18.27 9.96
C ASP A 117 32.29 18.96 8.59
N ASP A 118 32.56 18.26 7.48
CA ASP A 118 32.36 18.83 6.13
C ASP A 118 30.88 19.13 5.85
N VAL A 119 30.00 18.13 6.01
CA VAL A 119 28.57 18.30 5.72
C VAL A 119 27.92 19.28 6.71
N GLY A 120 28.18 19.10 8.01
CA GLY A 120 27.65 19.95 9.08
C GLY A 120 28.15 21.39 8.99
N GLY A 121 29.42 21.58 8.63
CA GLY A 121 30.01 22.90 8.40
C GLY A 121 29.30 23.67 7.28
N ARG A 122 29.00 23.02 6.15
CA ARG A 122 28.26 23.64 5.03
C ARG A 122 26.84 24.00 5.42
N VAL A 123 26.13 23.11 6.11
CA VAL A 123 24.78 23.37 6.64
C VAL A 123 24.79 24.56 7.59
N ARG A 124 25.74 24.60 8.53
CA ARG A 124 25.92 25.72 9.46
C ARG A 124 26.17 27.04 8.73
N SER A 125 27.05 27.07 7.73
CA SER A 125 27.31 28.29 6.96
C SER A 125 26.06 28.79 6.24
N ALA A 126 25.30 27.90 5.61
CA ALA A 126 24.03 28.27 4.97
C ALA A 126 23.03 28.88 5.98
N ILE A 127 22.90 28.28 7.17
CA ILE A 127 22.01 28.80 8.23
C ILE A 127 22.49 30.17 8.73
N ALA A 128 23.78 30.32 9.02
CA ALA A 128 24.37 31.55 9.56
C ALA A 128 24.30 32.73 8.58
N GLU A 129 24.34 32.45 7.27
CA GLU A 129 24.22 33.43 6.19
C GLU A 129 22.77 33.69 5.76
N GLY A 130 21.78 33.06 6.40
CA GLY A 130 20.35 33.23 6.08
C GLY A 130 19.88 32.50 4.81
N ARG A 131 20.67 31.56 4.27
CA ARG A 131 20.37 30.77 3.07
C ARG A 131 19.57 29.50 3.41
N HIS A 132 18.47 29.65 4.15
CA HIS A 132 17.72 28.50 4.70
C HIS A 132 17.09 27.61 3.60
N ASN A 133 16.77 28.19 2.43
CA ASN A 133 16.19 27.47 1.28
C ASN A 133 17.21 26.66 0.47
N GLU A 134 18.49 26.65 0.85
CA GLU A 134 19.55 25.88 0.16
C GLU A 134 19.88 24.56 0.85
N VAL A 135 19.20 24.25 1.97
CA VAL A 135 19.34 22.98 2.69
C VAL A 135 18.09 22.13 2.45
N MET A 136 18.27 20.97 1.82
CA MET A 136 17.19 20.00 1.58
C MET A 136 17.58 18.62 2.12
N TYR A 137 16.64 17.98 2.81
CA TYR A 137 16.65 16.54 3.09
C TYR A 137 15.68 15.83 2.15
N HIS A 138 16.23 15.04 1.22
CA HIS A 138 15.44 14.15 0.39
C HIS A 138 15.54 12.71 0.90
N VAL A 139 14.40 12.12 1.25
CA VAL A 139 14.34 10.74 1.74
C VAL A 139 13.54 9.83 0.80
N GLY A 140 14.12 8.67 0.52
CA GLY A 140 13.39 7.53 0.01
C GLY A 140 12.48 6.99 1.10
N ARG A 141 12.64 5.72 1.47
CA ARG A 141 11.88 5.12 2.56
C ARG A 141 12.38 5.62 3.93
N PRO A 142 11.59 6.37 4.72
CA PRO A 142 12.03 6.78 6.05
C PRO A 142 12.03 5.57 6.99
N GLY A 143 13.21 5.18 7.47
CA GLY A 143 13.39 4.10 8.46
C GLY A 143 13.40 4.59 9.91
N GLU A 144 12.90 5.80 10.13
CA GLU A 144 12.98 6.54 11.39
C GLU A 144 11.66 7.30 11.62
N ASP A 145 11.32 7.55 12.89
CA ASP A 145 10.02 8.08 13.32
C ASP A 145 9.96 9.63 13.40
N GLY A 146 10.40 10.31 12.33
CA GLY A 146 10.32 11.76 12.13
C GLY A 146 11.39 12.60 12.86
N TYR A 147 12.45 11.98 13.36
CA TYR A 147 13.62 12.64 13.92
C TYR A 147 14.30 13.57 12.89
N ALA A 148 14.49 13.14 11.65
CA ALA A 148 15.18 13.96 10.64
C ALA A 148 14.38 15.24 10.32
N GLU A 149 13.05 15.13 10.26
CA GLU A 149 12.16 16.27 10.04
C GLU A 149 12.21 17.28 11.20
N ARG A 150 12.18 16.80 12.45
CA ARG A 150 12.31 17.67 13.64
C ARG A 150 13.64 18.42 13.65
N VAL A 151 14.73 17.79 13.24
CA VAL A 151 16.05 18.43 13.16
C VAL A 151 16.04 19.61 12.18
N LEU A 152 15.45 19.46 10.98
CA LEU A 152 15.35 20.55 10.01
C LEU A 152 14.52 21.72 10.55
N GLN A 153 13.38 21.41 11.18
CA GLN A 153 12.51 22.42 11.79
C GLN A 153 13.24 23.19 12.91
N CYS A 154 14.04 22.52 13.74
CA CYS A 154 14.87 23.17 14.75
C CYS A 154 15.94 24.12 14.16
N TRP A 155 16.34 23.92 12.91
CA TRP A 155 17.23 24.83 12.18
C TRP A 155 16.50 25.96 11.44
N GLY A 156 15.17 26.01 11.51
CA GLY A 156 14.36 26.94 10.73
C GLY A 156 14.32 26.62 9.23
N VAL A 157 14.59 25.37 8.85
CA VAL A 157 14.66 24.91 7.46
C VAL A 157 13.36 24.18 7.08
N ASP A 158 12.65 24.71 6.08
CA ASP A 158 11.54 24.04 5.41
C ASP A 158 12.05 23.28 4.16
N GLY A 159 12.82 22.21 4.42
CA GLY A 159 13.63 21.53 3.39
C GLY A 159 13.31 20.04 3.21
N HIS A 160 12.14 19.57 3.66
CA HIS A 160 11.78 18.16 3.56
C HIS A 160 11.21 17.81 2.19
N ASN A 161 11.76 16.77 1.55
CA ASN A 161 11.16 16.14 0.40
C ASN A 161 11.23 14.62 0.55
N SER A 162 10.18 13.91 0.16
CA SER A 162 10.17 12.45 0.18
C SER A 162 9.70 11.86 -1.13
N HIS A 163 10.02 10.58 -1.33
CA HIS A 163 9.49 9.81 -2.46
C HIS A 163 7.95 9.70 -2.47
N THR A 164 7.23 10.16 -1.43
CA THR A 164 5.77 10.12 -1.35
C THR A 164 5.09 10.77 -2.55
N ASN A 165 5.67 11.85 -3.07
CA ASN A 165 5.19 12.58 -4.25
C ASN A 165 5.14 11.73 -5.53
N ILE A 166 6.00 10.72 -5.61
CA ILE A 166 6.04 9.74 -6.72
C ILE A 166 5.31 8.45 -6.32
N CYS A 167 5.32 8.11 -5.04
CA CYS A 167 4.84 6.83 -4.56
C CYS A 167 3.32 6.75 -4.44
N SER A 168 2.70 7.63 -3.64
CA SER A 168 1.26 7.48 -3.39
C SER A 168 0.48 8.75 -3.04
N SER A 169 1.09 9.93 -3.10
CA SER A 169 0.39 11.21 -2.82
C SER A 169 -0.92 11.34 -3.62
N ASN A 170 -0.93 10.96 -4.89
CA ASN A 170 -2.13 11.02 -5.73
C ASN A 170 -3.27 10.15 -5.20
N ALA A 171 -3.03 8.89 -4.82
CA ALA A 171 -4.09 8.07 -4.24
C ALA A 171 -4.51 8.60 -2.85
N ARG A 172 -3.54 9.08 -2.06
CA ARG A 172 -3.76 9.58 -0.70
C ARG A 172 -4.67 10.80 -0.66
N ILE A 173 -4.46 11.78 -1.54
CA ILE A 173 -5.28 13.00 -1.55
C ILE A 173 -6.75 12.69 -1.87
N GLY A 174 -7.01 11.68 -2.71
CA GLY A 174 -8.37 11.20 -2.99
C GLY A 174 -9.08 10.72 -1.73
N TYR A 175 -8.43 9.85 -0.94
CA TYR A 175 -8.98 9.38 0.34
C TYR A 175 -9.05 10.48 1.41
N GLN A 176 -8.00 11.30 1.52
CA GLN A 176 -7.92 12.38 2.50
C GLN A 176 -9.02 13.41 2.28
N SER A 177 -9.41 13.69 1.03
CA SER A 177 -10.52 14.58 0.70
C SER A 177 -11.90 14.09 1.18
N TRP A 178 -12.04 12.78 1.44
CA TRP A 178 -13.28 12.18 1.96
C TRP A 178 -13.27 12.04 3.48
N MET A 179 -12.23 11.43 4.03
CA MET A 179 -12.21 10.99 5.43
C MET A 179 -11.12 11.62 6.29
N GLY A 180 -10.32 12.55 5.74
CA GLY A 180 -9.21 13.20 6.46
C GLY A 180 -7.99 12.30 6.73
N HIS A 181 -8.03 11.04 6.29
CA HIS A 181 -6.95 10.05 6.44
C HIS A 181 -6.34 9.68 5.08
N ASP A 182 -5.07 9.26 5.07
CA ASP A 182 -4.33 9.04 3.84
C ASP A 182 -4.72 7.74 3.11
N ARG A 183 -5.15 6.70 3.83
CA ARG A 183 -5.60 5.42 3.25
C ARG A 183 -6.63 4.72 4.13
N PRO A 184 -7.59 3.99 3.54
CA PRO A 184 -8.49 3.13 4.30
C PRO A 184 -7.79 1.81 4.68
N SER A 185 -8.25 1.18 5.76
CA SER A 185 -7.89 -0.18 6.15
C SER A 185 -9.12 -1.06 5.99
N ALA A 186 -9.30 -1.63 4.79
CA ALA A 186 -10.47 -2.43 4.47
C ALA A 186 -10.43 -3.80 5.17
N ASP A 187 -11.59 -4.21 5.69
CA ASP A 187 -11.78 -5.50 6.34
C ASP A 187 -12.09 -6.60 5.32
N PHE A 188 -11.07 -6.99 4.55
CA PHE A 188 -11.23 -8.00 3.50
C PHE A 188 -11.70 -9.35 4.03
N ALA A 189 -11.42 -9.69 5.29
CA ALA A 189 -11.75 -11.00 5.85
C ALA A 189 -13.26 -11.19 6.07
N HIS A 190 -14.01 -10.09 6.17
CA HIS A 190 -15.45 -10.09 6.44
C HIS A 190 -16.28 -9.46 5.32
N ALA A 191 -15.68 -9.24 4.16
CA ALA A 191 -16.33 -8.69 2.97
C ALA A 191 -17.00 -9.81 2.14
N GLU A 192 -18.14 -9.49 1.53
CA GLU A 192 -18.82 -10.35 0.55
C GLU A 192 -18.45 -9.94 -0.88
N VAL A 193 -18.03 -8.68 -1.08
CA VAL A 193 -17.56 -8.17 -2.37
C VAL A 193 -16.25 -7.41 -2.17
N ILE A 194 -15.23 -7.77 -2.96
CA ILE A 194 -13.88 -7.20 -2.89
C ILE A 194 -13.53 -6.59 -4.25
N PHE A 195 -13.37 -5.27 -4.31
CA PHE A 195 -13.09 -4.53 -5.54
C PHE A 195 -11.65 -4.00 -5.57
N LEU A 196 -10.83 -4.55 -6.46
CA LEU A 196 -9.39 -4.32 -6.54
C LEU A 196 -9.03 -3.57 -7.82
N ILE A 197 -8.51 -2.35 -7.71
CA ILE A 197 -7.98 -1.57 -8.84
C ILE A 197 -6.45 -1.64 -8.81
N SER A 198 -5.87 -2.19 -9.87
CA SER A 198 -4.41 -2.33 -10.05
C SER A 198 -3.69 -2.96 -8.83
N SER A 199 -4.41 -3.79 -8.08
CA SER A 199 -3.94 -4.40 -6.83
C SER A 199 -3.53 -5.85 -7.10
N HIS A 200 -2.22 -6.08 -7.27
CA HIS A 200 -1.66 -7.39 -7.60
C HIS A 200 -1.34 -8.18 -6.32
N LEU A 201 -2.16 -9.14 -5.93
CA LEU A 201 -1.92 -9.97 -4.74
C LEU A 201 -0.61 -10.79 -4.84
N GLU A 202 -0.19 -11.14 -6.05
CA GLU A 202 0.99 -11.98 -6.31
C GLU A 202 2.32 -11.25 -6.13
N ALA A 203 2.35 -9.94 -6.39
CA ALA A 203 3.58 -9.16 -6.53
C ALA A 203 3.47 -7.74 -5.96
N GLY A 204 2.27 -7.35 -5.56
CA GLY A 204 1.90 -6.02 -5.12
C GLY A 204 2.67 -5.64 -3.87
N HIS A 205 3.30 -4.48 -3.96
CA HIS A 205 3.78 -3.75 -2.81
C HIS A 205 2.60 -3.55 -1.84
N TYR A 206 2.79 -3.75 -0.52
CA TYR A 206 1.76 -3.60 0.52
C TYR A 206 0.80 -4.78 0.75
N PHE A 207 0.82 -5.83 -0.06
CA PHE A 207 -0.34 -6.73 -0.12
C PHE A 207 -0.23 -8.08 0.57
N ASN A 208 0.93 -8.57 1.02
CA ASN A 208 0.98 -9.96 1.53
C ASN A 208 -0.03 -10.23 2.67
N PRO A 209 -0.14 -9.38 3.72
CA PRO A 209 -1.16 -9.58 4.76
C PRO A 209 -2.61 -9.48 4.25
N HIS A 210 -2.87 -8.60 3.28
CA HIS A 210 -4.20 -8.43 2.69
C HIS A 210 -4.55 -9.57 1.74
N ALA A 211 -3.59 -10.05 0.94
CA ALA A 211 -3.76 -11.18 0.03
C ALA A 211 -4.21 -12.44 0.78
N GLN A 212 -3.68 -12.68 1.97
CA GLN A 212 -4.16 -13.77 2.83
C GLN A 212 -5.65 -13.62 3.14
N ARG A 213 -6.07 -12.44 3.60
CA ARG A 213 -7.47 -12.16 3.97
C ARG A 213 -8.41 -12.19 2.77
N ILE A 214 -7.99 -11.67 1.62
CA ILE A 214 -8.75 -11.68 0.38
C ILE A 214 -8.97 -13.11 -0.11
N ILE A 215 -7.93 -13.95 -0.11
CA ILE A 215 -8.06 -15.36 -0.51
C ILE A 215 -8.86 -16.17 0.51
N GLU A 216 -8.72 -15.88 1.81
CA GLU A 216 -9.54 -16.47 2.87
C GLU A 216 -11.03 -16.14 2.65
N ALA A 217 -11.37 -14.88 2.36
CA ALA A 217 -12.74 -14.46 2.08
C ALA A 217 -13.29 -15.03 0.77
N GLN A 218 -12.48 -15.05 -0.30
CA GLN A 218 -12.88 -15.67 -1.57
C GLN A 218 -13.18 -17.16 -1.41
N GLY A 219 -12.36 -17.88 -0.63
CA GLY A 219 -12.61 -19.28 -0.28
C GLY A 219 -13.88 -19.52 0.56
N GLN A 220 -14.43 -18.46 1.17
CA GLN A 220 -15.69 -18.48 1.91
C GLN A 220 -16.89 -17.99 1.08
N GLY A 221 -16.67 -17.59 -0.18
CA GLY A 221 -17.72 -17.19 -1.11
C GLY A 221 -17.75 -15.71 -1.49
N ALA A 222 -16.83 -14.89 -0.96
CA ALA A 222 -16.74 -13.49 -1.35
C ALA A 222 -16.39 -13.34 -2.83
N THR A 223 -17.07 -12.45 -3.54
CA THR A 223 -16.78 -12.15 -4.95
C THR A 223 -15.60 -11.19 -5.06
N VAL A 224 -14.57 -11.58 -5.80
CA VAL A 224 -13.38 -10.74 -6.08
C VAL A 224 -13.48 -10.17 -7.49
N ILE A 225 -13.45 -8.84 -7.59
CA ILE A 225 -13.44 -8.08 -8.83
C ILE A 225 -12.08 -7.41 -8.99
N CYS A 226 -11.41 -7.64 -10.11
CA CYS A 226 -10.09 -7.08 -10.41
C CYS A 226 -10.14 -6.18 -11.65
N VAL A 227 -9.90 -4.89 -11.45
CA VAL A 227 -9.75 -3.89 -12.52
C VAL A 227 -8.28 -3.72 -12.84
N ASP A 228 -7.87 -4.16 -14.02
CA ASP A 228 -6.48 -4.13 -14.46
C ASP A 228 -6.43 -4.21 -15.99
N PRO A 229 -5.73 -3.30 -16.71
CA PRO A 229 -5.62 -3.36 -18.16
C PRO A 229 -4.96 -4.65 -18.67
N ARG A 230 -4.11 -5.31 -17.85
CA ARG A 230 -3.54 -6.62 -18.18
C ARG A 230 -4.24 -7.71 -17.36
N LEU A 231 -4.31 -8.91 -17.92
CA LEU A 231 -4.70 -10.10 -17.15
C LEU A 231 -3.56 -10.49 -16.21
N SER A 232 -3.59 -9.99 -14.97
CA SER A 232 -2.62 -10.31 -13.92
C SER A 232 -2.88 -11.68 -13.30
N ASN A 233 -1.95 -12.21 -12.48
CA ASN A 233 -2.21 -13.47 -11.77
C ASN A 233 -3.37 -13.31 -10.76
N THR A 234 -3.57 -12.10 -10.25
CA THR A 234 -4.77 -11.75 -9.48
C THR A 234 -6.01 -11.75 -10.35
N GLY A 235 -5.99 -11.07 -11.51
CA GLY A 235 -7.12 -11.06 -12.43
C GLY A 235 -7.53 -12.46 -12.89
N ALA A 236 -6.56 -13.34 -13.17
CA ALA A 236 -6.81 -14.73 -13.55
C ALA A 236 -7.42 -15.61 -12.44
N LYS A 237 -7.38 -15.14 -11.19
CA LYS A 237 -7.98 -15.81 -10.02
C LYS A 237 -9.20 -15.06 -9.45
N ALA A 238 -9.50 -13.88 -9.98
CA ALA A 238 -10.68 -13.12 -9.61
C ALA A 238 -11.92 -13.72 -10.28
N ASP A 239 -13.09 -13.52 -9.67
CA ASP A 239 -14.37 -13.90 -10.25
C ASP A 239 -14.70 -13.03 -11.47
N PHE A 240 -14.32 -11.76 -11.41
CA PHE A 240 -14.42 -10.83 -12.54
C PHE A 240 -13.09 -10.12 -12.79
N TRP A 241 -12.64 -10.11 -14.04
CA TRP A 241 -11.57 -9.26 -14.52
C TRP A 241 -12.12 -8.20 -15.46
N LEU A 242 -11.81 -6.93 -15.18
CA LEU A 242 -12.23 -5.77 -15.96
C LEU A 242 -11.00 -5.10 -16.60
N PRO A 243 -10.80 -5.24 -17.93
CA PRO A 243 -9.68 -4.65 -18.65
C PRO A 243 -9.93 -3.18 -18.99
N ALA A 244 -10.28 -2.37 -17.98
CA ALA A 244 -10.51 -0.95 -18.18
C ALA A 244 -9.28 -0.25 -18.77
N TRP A 245 -9.49 0.68 -19.71
CA TRP A 245 -8.42 1.47 -20.28
C TRP A 245 -7.76 2.35 -19.21
N PRO A 246 -6.41 2.46 -19.18
CA PRO A 246 -5.71 3.25 -18.17
C PRO A 246 -6.23 4.69 -18.07
N GLY A 247 -6.62 5.11 -16.86
CA GLY A 247 -7.11 6.45 -16.59
C GLY A 247 -8.62 6.63 -16.72
N THR A 248 -9.35 5.60 -17.18
CA THR A 248 -10.82 5.62 -17.33
C THR A 248 -11.57 5.05 -16.13
N GLU A 249 -10.84 4.53 -15.13
CA GLU A 249 -11.42 3.91 -13.94
C GLU A 249 -12.38 4.84 -13.17
N PRO A 250 -12.16 6.16 -13.03
CA PRO A 250 -13.15 7.06 -12.41
C PRO A 250 -14.51 7.03 -13.12
N PHE A 251 -14.53 6.92 -14.45
CA PHE A 251 -15.78 6.86 -15.23
C PHE A 251 -16.52 5.55 -14.96
N LEU A 252 -15.80 4.42 -14.97
CA LEU A 252 -16.33 3.11 -14.60
C LEU A 252 -16.96 3.12 -13.20
N LEU A 253 -16.25 3.69 -12.22
CA LEU A 253 -16.71 3.75 -10.83
C LEU A 253 -17.96 4.62 -10.68
N LEU A 254 -18.03 5.76 -11.36
CA LEU A 254 -19.22 6.61 -11.35
C LEU A 254 -20.42 5.98 -12.08
N ALA A 255 -20.19 5.18 -13.12
CA ALA A 255 -21.25 4.41 -13.76
C ALA A 255 -21.84 3.35 -12.82
N ILE A 256 -20.99 2.64 -12.07
CA ILE A 256 -21.43 1.72 -11.02
C ILE A 256 -22.20 2.47 -9.93
N ALA A 257 -21.67 3.60 -9.44
CA ALA A 257 -22.30 4.43 -8.42
C ALA A 257 -23.72 4.88 -8.84
N ARG A 258 -23.85 5.34 -10.09
CA ARG A 258 -25.13 5.74 -10.67
C ARG A 258 -26.16 4.61 -10.65
N LEU A 259 -25.74 3.39 -11.00
CA LEU A 259 -26.61 2.21 -10.97
C LEU A 259 -27.08 1.88 -9.55
N LEU A 260 -26.18 1.90 -8.56
CA LEU A 260 -26.54 1.69 -7.15
C LEU A 260 -27.60 2.70 -6.69
N VAL A 261 -27.41 3.99 -7.03
CA VAL A 261 -28.36 5.04 -6.67
C VAL A 261 -29.70 4.86 -7.39
N ALA A 262 -29.69 4.52 -8.68
CA ALA A 262 -30.89 4.33 -9.50
C ALA A 262 -31.74 3.15 -9.01
N ASP A 263 -31.08 2.06 -8.62
CA ASP A 263 -31.72 0.84 -8.12
C ASP A 263 -32.10 0.95 -6.63
N GLY A 264 -31.66 2.00 -5.94
CA GLY A 264 -31.90 2.19 -4.51
C GLY A 264 -31.12 1.22 -3.62
N THR A 265 -30.06 0.59 -4.14
CA THR A 265 -29.25 -0.44 -3.48
C THR A 265 -27.99 0.12 -2.81
N TRP A 266 -28.14 1.24 -2.11
CA TRP A 266 -27.09 1.97 -1.40
C TRP A 266 -27.49 2.26 0.05
N GLU A 267 -26.53 2.39 0.95
CA GLU A 267 -26.69 2.65 2.38
C GLU A 267 -27.10 4.10 2.67
N ARG A 268 -28.37 4.38 2.41
CA ARG A 268 -29.01 5.69 2.65
C ARG A 268 -28.79 6.22 4.06
N ASP A 269 -28.84 5.36 5.08
CA ASP A 269 -28.64 5.76 6.47
C ASP A 269 -27.20 6.17 6.77
N PHE A 270 -26.22 5.51 6.14
CA PHE A 270 -24.83 5.89 6.24
C PHE A 270 -24.61 7.27 5.62
N VAL A 271 -25.07 7.47 4.38
CA VAL A 271 -24.93 8.75 3.67
C VAL A 271 -25.62 9.88 4.45
N ARG A 272 -26.83 9.65 4.98
CA ARG A 272 -27.57 10.64 5.77
C ARG A 272 -26.81 11.10 7.01
N ARG A 273 -26.13 10.17 7.69
CA ARG A 273 -25.46 10.41 8.97
C ARG A 273 -24.04 10.97 8.81
N TRP A 274 -23.29 10.47 7.83
CA TRP A 274 -21.83 10.65 7.76
C TRP A 274 -21.36 11.54 6.62
N THR A 275 -22.27 12.07 5.81
CA THR A 275 -21.91 12.98 4.72
C THR A 275 -22.49 14.37 4.93
N ASN A 276 -21.88 15.36 4.27
CA ASN A 276 -22.34 16.74 4.21
C ASN A 276 -23.43 16.95 3.13
N TRP A 277 -24.40 16.02 3.03
CA TRP A 277 -25.40 16.01 1.95
C TRP A 277 -26.24 17.29 1.87
N GLU A 278 -26.54 17.94 3.00
CA GLU A 278 -27.25 19.23 2.99
C GLU A 278 -26.42 20.33 2.31
N THR A 279 -25.11 20.37 2.59
CA THR A 279 -24.18 21.31 1.95
C THR A 279 -24.10 21.03 0.46
N TYR A 280 -24.02 19.75 0.07
CA TYR A 280 -24.07 19.33 -1.32
C TYR A 280 -25.33 19.85 -2.03
N LEU A 281 -26.53 19.66 -1.45
CA LEU A 281 -27.77 20.15 -2.04
C LEU A 281 -27.79 21.68 -2.11
N ARG A 282 -27.47 22.39 -1.03
CA ARG A 282 -27.49 23.88 -1.01
C ARG A 282 -26.54 24.49 -2.04
N GLN A 283 -25.37 23.90 -2.24
CA GLN A 283 -24.32 24.46 -3.10
C GLN A 283 -24.46 24.04 -4.57
N ARG A 284 -24.89 22.81 -4.83
CA ARG A 284 -24.86 22.23 -6.17
C ARG A 284 -26.24 22.07 -6.81
N HIS A 285 -27.28 21.98 -5.98
CA HIS A 285 -28.67 21.85 -6.41
C HIS A 285 -29.59 22.80 -5.62
N PRO A 286 -29.33 24.13 -5.61
CA PRO A 286 -30.08 25.09 -4.80
C PRO A 286 -31.58 25.15 -5.13
N GLN A 287 -31.98 24.65 -6.29
CA GLN A 287 -33.37 24.53 -6.75
C GLN A 287 -34.12 23.34 -6.12
N ARG A 288 -33.42 22.39 -5.49
CA ARG A 288 -34.02 21.22 -4.85
C ARG A 288 -34.30 21.52 -3.38
N ALA A 289 -35.34 20.90 -2.82
CA ALA A 289 -35.59 20.93 -1.39
C ALA A 289 -34.39 20.32 -0.64
N VAL A 290 -33.95 20.97 0.44
CA VAL A 290 -32.84 20.50 1.29
C VAL A 290 -33.36 19.43 2.26
N GLU A 291 -33.76 18.30 1.68
CA GLU A 291 -34.26 17.10 2.35
C GLU A 291 -33.50 15.89 1.81
N PHE A 292 -33.30 14.87 2.64
CA PHE A 292 -32.45 13.75 2.26
C PHE A 292 -32.95 13.00 1.02
N ASP A 293 -34.27 12.94 0.80
CA ASP A 293 -34.84 12.26 -0.37
C ASP A 293 -34.53 12.97 -1.69
N SER A 294 -34.11 14.24 -1.65
CA SER A 294 -33.60 14.96 -2.83
C SER A 294 -32.20 14.50 -3.26
N VAL A 295 -31.44 13.82 -2.39
CA VAL A 295 -30.03 13.43 -2.64
C VAL A 295 -29.93 12.43 -3.80
N GLY A 296 -30.73 11.36 -3.81
CA GLY A 296 -30.70 10.36 -4.88
C GLY A 296 -30.95 10.97 -6.26
N PRO A 297 -32.07 11.69 -6.47
CA PRO A 297 -32.34 12.40 -7.72
C PRO A 297 -31.27 13.44 -8.10
N ALA A 298 -30.68 14.14 -7.14
CA ALA A 298 -29.58 15.07 -7.39
C ALA A 298 -28.30 14.36 -7.88
N LEU A 299 -27.96 13.21 -7.29
CA LEU A 299 -26.83 12.38 -7.72
C LEU A 299 -27.07 11.81 -9.13
N LEU A 300 -28.29 11.37 -9.44
CA LEU A 300 -28.63 10.89 -10.78
C LEU A 300 -28.57 11.99 -11.84
N GLU A 301 -28.88 13.23 -11.48
CA GLU A 301 -28.69 14.40 -12.35
C GLU A 301 -27.20 14.70 -12.57
N ASP A 302 -26.41 14.75 -11.49
CA ASP A 302 -24.96 14.99 -11.56
C ASP A 302 -24.22 13.94 -12.37
N TYR A 303 -24.66 12.69 -12.28
CA TYR A 303 -24.03 11.55 -12.94
C TYR A 303 -24.84 11.04 -14.14
N ALA A 304 -25.70 11.88 -14.74
CA ALA A 304 -26.56 11.47 -15.86
C ALA A 304 -25.78 10.90 -17.05
N ALA A 305 -24.57 11.40 -17.32
CA ALA A 305 -23.71 10.98 -18.42
C ALA A 305 -23.00 9.62 -18.20
N TYR A 306 -22.96 9.11 -16.96
CA TYR A 306 -22.24 7.87 -16.62
C TYR A 306 -23.15 6.65 -16.80
N THR A 307 -23.70 6.47 -18.00
CA THR A 307 -24.51 5.28 -18.31
C THR A 307 -23.63 4.06 -18.57
N PRO A 308 -24.14 2.83 -18.45
CA PRO A 308 -23.39 1.62 -18.79
C PRO A 308 -22.84 1.62 -20.23
N GLU A 309 -23.63 2.11 -21.18
CA GLU A 309 -23.27 2.16 -22.60
C GLU A 309 -22.12 3.15 -22.85
N GLU A 310 -22.18 4.31 -22.18
CA GLU A 310 -21.10 5.29 -22.28
C GLU A 310 -19.83 4.80 -21.55
N ALA A 311 -20.00 4.10 -20.42
CA ALA A 311 -18.89 3.49 -19.71
C ALA A 311 -18.22 2.39 -20.56
N GLU A 312 -18.98 1.61 -21.32
CA GLU A 312 -18.42 0.66 -22.30
C GLU A 312 -17.59 1.37 -23.36
N ARG A 313 -18.12 2.45 -23.94
CA ARG A 313 -17.42 3.24 -24.96
C ARG A 313 -16.13 3.88 -24.43
N VAL A 314 -16.16 4.39 -23.20
CA VAL A 314 -15.03 5.12 -22.58
C VAL A 314 -13.99 4.17 -21.99
N CYS A 315 -14.43 3.12 -21.29
CA CYS A 315 -13.55 2.27 -20.50
C CYS A 315 -13.14 0.98 -21.21
N GLY A 316 -13.89 0.56 -22.24
CA GLY A 316 -13.70 -0.73 -22.91
C GLY A 316 -14.20 -1.94 -22.12
N VAL A 317 -15.00 -1.73 -21.07
CA VAL A 317 -15.60 -2.79 -20.26
C VAL A 317 -17.07 -2.98 -20.69
N PRO A 318 -17.52 -4.19 -21.04
CA PRO A 318 -18.89 -4.40 -21.52
C PRO A 318 -19.96 -3.90 -20.55
N ALA A 319 -20.96 -3.17 -21.05
CA ALA A 319 -22.03 -2.57 -20.25
C ALA A 319 -22.77 -3.61 -19.40
N ALA A 320 -23.01 -4.81 -19.96
CA ALA A 320 -23.63 -5.92 -19.24
C ALA A 320 -22.83 -6.34 -17.99
N GLN A 321 -21.50 -6.34 -18.09
CA GLN A 321 -20.62 -6.69 -16.97
C GLN A 321 -20.62 -5.59 -15.90
N ILE A 322 -20.69 -4.32 -16.30
CA ILE A 322 -20.82 -3.18 -15.37
C ILE A 322 -22.13 -3.28 -14.59
N ILE A 323 -23.24 -3.58 -15.27
CA ILE A 323 -24.56 -3.77 -14.64
C ILE A 323 -24.53 -4.95 -13.66
N GLU A 324 -23.95 -6.08 -14.07
CA GLU A 324 -23.82 -7.25 -13.20
C GLU A 324 -23.02 -6.93 -11.93
N ILE A 325 -21.90 -6.23 -12.05
CA ILE A 325 -21.07 -5.82 -10.92
C ILE A 325 -21.83 -4.86 -9.99
N ALA A 326 -22.54 -3.88 -10.54
CA ALA A 326 -23.34 -2.96 -9.74
C ALA A 326 -24.41 -3.72 -8.94
N ARG A 327 -25.06 -4.72 -9.55
CA ARG A 327 -26.02 -5.59 -8.85
C ARG A 327 -25.37 -6.40 -7.73
N ILE A 328 -24.17 -6.94 -7.95
CA ILE A 328 -23.43 -7.70 -6.93
C ILE A 328 -23.05 -6.79 -5.76
N ILE A 329 -22.51 -5.60 -6.02
CA ILE A 329 -22.17 -4.63 -4.97
C ILE A 329 -23.44 -4.21 -4.20
N GLY A 330 -24.51 -3.86 -4.92
CA GLY A 330 -25.77 -3.42 -4.33
C GLY A 330 -26.53 -4.48 -3.54
N ALA A 331 -26.24 -5.77 -3.75
CA ALA A 331 -26.76 -6.85 -2.91
C ALA A 331 -26.05 -6.93 -1.53
N HIS A 332 -24.87 -6.30 -1.41
CA HIS A 332 -23.99 -6.37 -0.24
C HIS A 332 -23.49 -4.97 0.20
N PRO A 333 -24.37 -3.97 0.38
CA PRO A 333 -23.97 -2.57 0.53
C PRO A 333 -23.20 -2.28 1.85
N THR A 334 -23.33 -3.14 2.87
CA THR A 334 -22.54 -3.06 4.13
C THR A 334 -21.33 -4.00 4.16
N LYS A 335 -21.09 -4.74 3.09
CA LYS A 335 -20.11 -5.84 3.01
C LYS A 335 -19.17 -5.69 1.80
N PHE A 336 -18.96 -4.45 1.38
CA PHE A 336 -18.05 -4.06 0.32
C PHE A 336 -16.68 -3.67 0.89
N ALA A 337 -15.61 -4.27 0.36
CA ALA A 337 -14.24 -3.86 0.62
C ALA A 337 -13.55 -3.52 -0.70
N SER A 338 -12.63 -2.57 -0.68
CA SER A 338 -11.97 -2.14 -1.91
C SER A 338 -10.53 -1.68 -1.69
N HIS A 339 -9.77 -1.66 -2.77
CA HIS A 339 -8.44 -1.09 -2.78
C HIS A 339 -8.07 -0.54 -4.14
N ASN A 340 -7.41 0.62 -4.14
CA ASN A 340 -6.75 1.19 -5.31
C ASN A 340 -5.25 1.19 -5.07
N TRP A 341 -4.50 0.55 -5.95
CA TRP A 341 -3.05 0.51 -5.87
C TRP A 341 -2.35 1.16 -7.07
N ARG A 342 -1.21 1.78 -6.76
CA ARG A 342 -0.27 2.54 -7.62
C ARG A 342 -0.67 2.90 -9.05
N ALA A 343 -0.86 1.97 -9.98
CA ALA A 343 -0.88 2.33 -11.41
C ALA A 343 -2.03 3.31 -11.73
N ALA A 344 -3.24 3.05 -11.24
CA ALA A 344 -4.37 3.93 -11.53
C ALA A 344 -4.25 5.30 -10.83
N GLY A 345 -3.70 5.32 -9.61
CA GLY A 345 -3.51 6.55 -8.83
C GLY A 345 -2.30 7.40 -9.25
N ALA A 346 -1.16 6.78 -9.52
CA ALA A 346 0.12 7.46 -9.80
C ALA A 346 0.45 7.55 -11.29
N GLY A 347 -0.09 6.65 -12.12
CA GLY A 347 0.25 6.55 -13.55
C GLY A 347 -0.49 7.54 -14.46
N ASN A 348 -1.48 8.27 -13.95
CA ASN A 348 -2.35 9.13 -14.74
C ASN A 348 -2.43 10.55 -14.16
N LEU A 349 -2.53 11.56 -15.04
CA LEU A 349 -2.90 12.91 -14.64
C LEU A 349 -4.29 12.87 -13.98
N GLY A 350 -4.39 13.35 -12.74
CA GLY A 350 -5.65 13.32 -12.00
C GLY A 350 -6.00 11.96 -11.36
N GLY A 351 -5.06 11.01 -11.27
CA GLY A 351 -5.32 9.67 -10.69
C GLY A 351 -5.85 9.65 -9.24
N TRP A 352 -5.79 10.79 -8.54
CA TRP A 352 -6.49 10.98 -7.27
C TRP A 352 -8.02 10.82 -7.37
N GLN A 353 -8.60 11.10 -8.54
CA GLN A 353 -10.01 10.89 -8.81
C GLN A 353 -10.39 9.41 -8.73
N THR A 354 -9.48 8.49 -9.06
CA THR A 354 -9.75 7.05 -8.94
C THR A 354 -9.96 6.66 -7.49
N ALA A 355 -9.08 7.11 -6.57
CA ALA A 355 -9.27 6.87 -5.14
C ALA A 355 -10.56 7.54 -4.62
N ARG A 356 -10.85 8.77 -5.08
CA ARG A 356 -12.05 9.50 -4.67
C ARG A 356 -13.34 8.82 -5.13
N CYS A 357 -13.41 8.36 -6.38
CA CYS A 357 -14.58 7.66 -6.93
C CYS A 357 -14.72 6.26 -6.34
N LEU A 358 -13.60 5.56 -6.08
CA LEU A 358 -13.65 4.26 -5.42
C LEU A 358 -14.16 4.41 -3.99
N PHE A 359 -13.69 5.43 -3.28
CA PHE A 359 -14.18 5.69 -1.93
C PHE A 359 -15.65 6.12 -1.92
N PHE A 360 -16.13 6.80 -2.97
CA PHE A 360 -17.55 7.08 -3.12
C PHE A 360 -18.41 5.81 -3.16
N LEU A 361 -17.94 4.73 -3.80
CA LEU A 361 -18.60 3.42 -3.73
C LEU A 361 -18.56 2.75 -2.34
N ASN A 362 -17.65 3.15 -1.45
CA ASN A 362 -17.68 2.68 -0.05
C ASN A 362 -18.61 3.53 0.83
N VAL A 363 -18.99 4.73 0.35
CA VAL A 363 -19.87 5.66 1.05
C VAL A 363 -21.34 5.42 0.67
N LEU A 364 -21.59 5.11 -0.61
CA LEU A 364 -22.85 4.53 -1.08
C LEU A 364 -22.98 3.12 -0.52
#